data_AF-A0A815U1V5-F1
#
_entry.id   AF-A0A815U1V5-F1
#
_cell.length_a   1.000
_cell.length_b   1.000
_cell.length_c   1.000
_cell.angle_alpha   90.00
_cell.angle_beta   90.00
_cell.angle_gamma   90.00
#
_symmetry.space_group_name_H-M   'P 1'
#
loop_
_entity.id
_entity.type
_entity.pdbx_description
1 polymer ?
#
loop_
_entity_poly.entity_id
_entity_poly.type
_entity_poly.pdbx_seq_one_letter_code
_entity_poly.pdbx_strand_id
1 'polypeptide(L)'
;MWIGDVPEELEELTLSEQKLIALYRHSSCVIKLFSISRDPSLAQTALKGNVITFPQNVSEIARSLPLSSDQLSEFIKIIFVGRSLPKKDQLRSILTVRREKIRKALVWLCENNILYKYIHIDHLLIDKLPVNDIPDCLWNTLSLADESE
;
A
#
# COMPACT_ATOMS: atom_id res chain seq x y z
N MET A 1 11.05 4.99 17.21
CA MET A 1 10.72 6.13 16.35
C MET A 1 12.03 6.61 15.74
N TRP A 2 12.16 6.62 14.41
CA TRP A 2 13.37 7.12 13.73
C TRP A 2 13.36 8.65 13.78
N ILE A 3 14.45 9.26 14.21
CA ILE A 3 14.54 10.71 14.47
C ILE A 3 15.54 11.37 13.49
N GLY A 4 16.22 10.59 12.63
CA GLY A 4 17.10 11.09 11.59
C GLY A 4 16.41 11.28 10.24
N ASP A 5 17.19 11.69 9.25
CA ASP A 5 16.73 11.75 7.87
C ASP A 5 16.35 10.36 7.36
N VAL A 6 15.24 10.28 6.62
CA VAL A 6 14.82 9.03 5.99
C VAL A 6 15.74 8.81 4.78
N PRO A 7 16.35 7.63 4.63
CA PRO A 7 17.23 7.35 3.49
C PRO A 7 16.43 7.38 2.18
N GLU A 8 17.09 7.77 1.09
CA GLU A 8 16.48 7.95 -0.23
C GLU A 8 15.74 6.68 -0.72
N GLU A 9 16.22 5.49 -0.35
CA GLU A 9 15.61 4.21 -0.73
C GLU A 9 14.25 3.96 -0.04
N LEU A 10 14.07 4.51 1.16
CA LEU A 10 12.83 4.38 1.94
C LEU A 10 11.93 5.62 1.84
N GLU A 11 12.48 6.75 1.39
CA GLU A 11 11.73 7.98 1.15
C GLU A 11 10.66 7.75 0.09
N GLU A 12 9.48 8.37 0.23
CA GLU A 12 8.35 8.27 -0.71
C GLU A 12 7.79 6.85 -0.95
N LEU A 13 7.99 5.87 -0.06
CA LEU A 13 7.35 4.56 -0.21
C LEU A 13 5.83 4.72 -0.10
N THR A 14 5.10 4.19 -1.07
CA THR A 14 3.63 4.16 -1.02
C THR A 14 3.15 3.24 0.10
N LEU A 15 1.88 3.37 0.51
CA LEU A 15 1.33 2.52 1.57
C LEU A 15 1.42 1.03 1.20
N SER A 16 1.17 0.71 -0.07
CA SER A 16 1.31 -0.64 -0.63
C SER A 16 2.75 -1.14 -0.50
N GLU A 17 3.74 -0.34 -0.90
CA GLU A 17 5.16 -0.70 -0.82
C GLU A 17 5.61 -0.90 0.64
N GLN A 18 5.21 0.00 1.55
CA GLN A 18 5.51 -0.12 2.98
C GLN A 18 4.95 -1.41 3.58
N LYS A 19 3.72 -1.79 3.22
CA LYS A 19 3.11 -3.05 3.68
C LYS A 19 3.83 -4.28 3.11
N LEU A 20 4.27 -4.24 1.86
CA LEU A 20 4.99 -5.35 1.22
C LEU A 20 6.33 -5.65 1.89
N ILE A 21 7.05 -4.61 2.34
CA ILE A 21 8.38 -4.76 2.98
C ILE A 21 8.29 -4.84 4.52
N ALA A 22 7.11 -4.77 5.12
CA ALA A 22 6.96 -4.75 6.56
C ALA A 22 7.30 -6.12 7.20
N LEU A 23 8.28 -6.11 8.10
CA LEU A 23 8.63 -7.27 8.93
C LEU A 23 7.52 -7.69 9.90
N TYR A 24 6.86 -6.70 10.54
CA TYR A 24 5.79 -6.91 11.52
C TYR A 24 4.44 -6.44 10.97
N ARG A 25 3.54 -7.39 10.69
CA ARG A 25 2.25 -7.13 10.01
C ARG A 25 1.11 -6.86 11.00
N HIS A 26 1.38 -5.97 11.94
CA HIS A 26 0.54 -5.72 13.10
C HIS A 26 -0.69 -4.87 12.81
N SER A 27 -0.91 -4.46 11.57
CA SER A 27 -1.99 -3.55 11.24
C SER A 27 -2.58 -3.78 9.86
N SER A 28 -3.90 -3.69 9.80
CA SER A 28 -4.67 -3.56 8.57
C SER A 28 -5.16 -2.12 8.44
N CYS A 29 -5.37 -1.63 7.22
CA CYS A 29 -5.88 -0.30 6.97
C CYS A 29 -7.07 -0.32 6.03
N VAL A 30 -8.02 0.55 6.32
CA VAL A 30 -9.18 0.84 5.49
C VAL A 30 -9.02 2.27 4.98
N ILE A 31 -8.91 2.42 3.67
CA ILE A 31 -8.83 3.72 3.00
C ILE A 31 -10.23 4.07 2.54
N LYS A 32 -10.86 5.03 3.22
CA LYS A 32 -12.19 5.54 2.85
C LYS A 32 -12.01 6.80 2.01
N LEU A 33 -12.44 6.74 0.76
CA LEU A 33 -12.24 7.79 -0.26
C LEU A 33 -13.58 8.38 -0.66
N PHE A 34 -13.63 9.68 -0.85
CA PHE A 34 -14.84 10.45 -1.17
C PHE A 34 -14.59 11.34 -2.37
N SER A 35 -15.59 11.44 -3.26
CA SER A 35 -15.61 12.47 -4.30
C SER A 35 -16.12 13.79 -3.71
N ILE A 36 -15.37 14.88 -3.92
CA ILE A 36 -15.71 16.19 -3.37
C ILE A 36 -16.83 16.89 -4.19
N SER A 37 -16.99 16.53 -5.47
CA SER A 37 -17.88 17.23 -6.40
C SER A 37 -19.15 16.44 -6.72
N ARG A 38 -20.32 17.02 -6.43
CA ARG A 38 -21.65 16.50 -6.84
C ARG A 38 -22.00 16.77 -8.30
N ASP A 39 -21.27 17.68 -8.94
CA ASP A 39 -21.50 18.15 -10.31
C ASP A 39 -20.33 17.70 -11.24
N PRO A 40 -20.60 16.85 -12.24
CA PRO A 40 -19.59 16.39 -13.20
C PRO A 40 -19.02 17.50 -14.08
N SER A 41 -19.64 18.69 -14.13
CA SER A 41 -19.17 19.85 -14.91
C SER A 41 -18.17 20.75 -14.16
N LEU A 42 -18.11 20.65 -12.82
CA LEU A 42 -17.20 21.40 -11.94
C LEU A 42 -16.00 20.56 -11.47
N ALA A 43 -15.68 19.50 -12.21
CA ALA A 43 -14.81 18.38 -11.85
C ALA A 43 -13.49 18.78 -11.14
N GLN A 44 -13.53 18.94 -9.81
CA GLN A 44 -12.32 18.89 -9.02
C GLN A 44 -11.91 17.42 -8.90
N THR A 45 -10.76 17.10 -9.50
CA THR A 45 -10.19 15.76 -9.58
C THR A 45 -9.61 15.27 -8.24
N ALA A 46 -9.76 16.06 -7.18
CA ALA A 46 -9.19 15.77 -5.89
C ALA A 46 -10.02 14.72 -5.15
N LEU A 47 -9.36 13.62 -4.79
CA LEU A 47 -9.90 12.61 -3.92
C LEU A 47 -9.56 12.98 -2.48
N LYS A 48 -10.56 13.11 -1.62
CA LYS A 48 -10.33 13.27 -0.18
C LYS A 48 -10.66 11.98 0.51
N GLY A 49 -9.89 11.60 1.52
CA GLY A 49 -10.15 10.37 2.24
C GLY A 49 -9.47 10.30 3.58
N ASN A 50 -9.92 9.33 4.36
CA ASN A 50 -9.36 8.99 5.66
C ASN A 50 -8.75 7.60 5.58
N VAL A 51 -7.60 7.41 6.23
CA VAL A 51 -7.01 6.10 6.45
C VAL A 51 -7.26 5.71 7.89
N ILE A 52 -7.99 4.62 8.10
CA ILE A 52 -8.25 4.06 9.43
C ILE A 52 -7.38 2.81 9.55
N THR A 53 -6.54 2.76 10.58
CA THR A 53 -5.63 1.64 10.81
C THR A 53 -6.07 0.85 12.04
N PHE A 54 -6.29 -0.45 11.87
CA PHE A 54 -6.69 -1.36 12.94
C PHE A 54 -5.52 -2.24 13.34
N PRO A 55 -5.23 -2.40 14.64
CA PRO A 55 -4.26 -3.38 15.10
C PRO A 55 -4.79 -4.78 14.76
N GLN A 56 -3.91 -5.64 14.24
CA GLN A 56 -4.17 -7.06 14.07
C GLN A 56 -3.33 -7.86 15.05
N ASN A 57 -3.87 -8.99 15.51
CA ASN A 57 -3.13 -9.91 16.37
C ASN A 57 -2.01 -10.56 15.55
N VAL A 58 -0.81 -9.98 15.64
CA VAL A 58 0.39 -10.48 14.95
C VAL A 58 0.95 -11.64 15.75
N SER A 59 0.70 -12.85 15.26
CA SER A 59 1.36 -14.05 15.79
C SER A 59 2.68 -14.35 15.04
N GLU A 60 2.88 -13.79 13.84
CA GLU A 60 3.97 -14.19 12.94
C GLU A 60 4.82 -13.01 12.45
N ILE A 61 6.15 -13.15 12.61
CA ILE A 61 7.17 -12.26 12.06
C ILE A 61 7.56 -12.79 10.69
N ALA A 62 7.62 -11.92 9.68
CA ALA A 62 8.01 -12.32 8.33
C ALA A 62 9.42 -12.93 8.31
N ARG A 63 9.56 -14.12 7.73
CA ARG A 63 10.87 -14.74 7.45
C ARG A 63 11.34 -14.53 6.01
N SER A 64 10.39 -14.24 5.12
CA SER A 64 10.62 -13.94 3.71
C SER A 64 9.91 -12.64 3.32
N LEU A 65 10.55 -11.84 2.48
CA LEU A 65 10.03 -10.59 1.92
C LEU A 65 10.35 -10.48 0.43
N PRO A 66 9.54 -9.76 -0.36
CA PRO A 66 8.30 -9.09 0.01
C PRO A 66 7.13 -10.06 0.23
N LEU A 67 6.02 -9.57 0.77
CA LEU A 67 4.74 -10.28 0.68
C LEU A 67 4.38 -10.58 -0.78
N SER A 68 3.60 -11.65 -0.99
CA SER A 68 2.93 -11.83 -2.27
C SER A 68 1.94 -10.68 -2.51
N SER A 69 1.74 -10.30 -3.78
CA SER A 69 0.76 -9.28 -4.14
C SER A 69 -0.62 -9.63 -3.59
N ASP A 70 -1.03 -10.90 -3.68
CA ASP A 70 -2.38 -11.34 -3.34
C ASP A 70 -2.71 -11.12 -1.85
N GLN A 71 -1.73 -11.30 -0.97
CA GLN A 71 -1.86 -11.06 0.47
C GLN A 71 -2.01 -9.58 0.82
N LEU A 72 -1.64 -8.66 -0.07
CA LEU A 72 -1.78 -7.23 0.17
C LEU A 72 -3.26 -6.83 0.37
N SER A 73 -4.17 -7.58 -0.26
CA SER A 73 -5.62 -7.40 -0.14
C SER A 73 -6.18 -7.74 1.25
N GLU A 74 -5.44 -8.47 2.08
CA GLU A 74 -5.81 -8.78 3.47
C GLU A 74 -5.54 -7.59 4.38
N PHE A 75 -4.49 -6.82 4.08
CA PHE A 75 -4.05 -5.70 4.90
C PHE A 75 -4.61 -4.36 4.46
N ILE A 76 -4.95 -4.19 3.18
CA ILE A 76 -5.46 -2.93 2.64
C ILE A 76 -6.84 -3.16 2.03
N LYS A 77 -7.84 -2.49 2.57
CA LYS A 77 -9.19 -2.40 1.98
C LYS A 77 -9.46 -0.97 1.55
N ILE A 78 -10.08 -0.82 0.37
CA ILE A 78 -10.40 0.50 -0.18
C ILE A 78 -11.90 0.59 -0.32
N ILE A 79 -12.49 1.59 0.33
CA ILE A 79 -13.91 1.88 0.28
C ILE A 79 -14.06 3.22 -0.39
N PHE A 80 -14.77 3.25 -1.51
CA PHE A 80 -15.11 4.50 -2.17
C PHE A 80 -16.58 4.85 -1.90
N VAL A 81 -16.80 6.07 -1.44
CA VAL A 81 -18.13 6.64 -1.21
C VAL A 81 -18.42 7.69 -2.27
N GLY A 82 -19.41 7.43 -3.11
CA GLY A 82 -19.81 8.34 -4.18
C GLY A 82 -20.64 7.66 -5.26
N ARG A 83 -20.99 8.41 -6.31
CA ARG A 83 -21.89 7.94 -7.38
C ARG A 83 -21.24 6.96 -8.37
N SER A 84 -19.92 7.04 -8.55
CA SER A 84 -19.19 6.24 -9.52
C SER A 84 -17.76 6.00 -9.05
N LEU A 85 -17.22 4.81 -9.30
CA LEU A 85 -15.84 4.47 -8.95
C LEU A 85 -14.82 5.47 -9.52
N PRO A 86 -13.74 5.76 -8.79
CA PRO A 86 -12.68 6.65 -9.24
C PRO A 86 -11.90 6.00 -10.39
N LYS A 87 -11.25 6.82 -11.21
CA LYS A 87 -10.32 6.31 -12.24
C LYS A 87 -9.08 5.73 -11.58
N LYS A 88 -8.49 4.68 -12.17
CA LYS A 88 -7.24 4.03 -11.68
C LYS A 88 -6.13 5.06 -11.46
N ASP A 89 -6.03 6.06 -12.34
CA ASP A 89 -5.02 7.14 -12.24
C ASP A 89 -5.14 7.98 -10.97
N GLN A 90 -6.35 8.18 -10.42
CA GLN A 90 -6.52 8.93 -9.19
C GLN A 90 -6.01 8.17 -7.95
N LEU A 91 -5.91 6.84 -8.04
CA LEU A 91 -5.42 5.99 -6.95
C LEU A 91 -3.95 5.62 -7.10
N ARG A 92 -3.30 5.96 -8.23
CA ARG A 92 -1.90 5.63 -8.47
C ARG A 92 -0.97 6.22 -7.43
N SER A 93 -1.17 7.46 -7.00
CA SER A 93 -0.28 8.08 -6.00
C SER A 93 -0.29 7.35 -4.65
N ILE A 94 -1.36 6.63 -4.32
CA ILE A 94 -1.56 6.00 -3.01
C ILE A 94 -1.22 4.50 -3.04
N LEU A 95 -1.63 3.80 -4.10
CA LEU A 95 -1.64 2.34 -4.15
C LEU A 95 -0.58 1.71 -5.06
N THR A 96 0.14 2.53 -5.83
CA THR A 96 1.13 2.02 -6.80
C THR A 96 2.24 1.24 -6.11
N VAL A 97 2.65 0.15 -6.74
CA VAL A 97 3.80 -0.65 -6.35
C VAL A 97 4.87 -0.50 -7.42
N ARG A 98 6.07 -0.06 -7.02
CA ARG A 98 7.25 0.03 -7.88
C ARG A 98 8.25 -1.06 -7.51
N ARG A 99 8.41 -2.04 -8.40
CA ARG A 99 9.30 -3.19 -8.21
C ARG A 99 10.73 -2.80 -7.83
N GLU A 100 11.34 -1.91 -8.61
CA GLU A 100 12.73 -1.49 -8.38
C GLU A 100 12.92 -0.77 -7.04
N LYS A 101 11.90 -0.04 -6.62
CA LYS A 101 11.90 0.72 -5.38
C LYS A 101 11.84 -0.22 -4.17
N ILE A 102 11.01 -1.26 -4.25
CA ILE A 102 10.98 -2.35 -3.25
C ILE A 102 12.31 -3.09 -3.19
N ARG A 103 12.91 -3.40 -4.35
CA ARG A 103 14.20 -4.11 -4.42
C ARG A 103 15.30 -3.33 -3.70
N LYS A 104 15.43 -2.03 -4.01
CA LYS A 104 16.39 -1.13 -3.36
C LYS A 104 16.13 -1.01 -1.86
N ALA A 105 14.87 -0.79 -1.47
CA ALA A 105 14.48 -0.67 -0.07
C ALA A 105 14.84 -1.93 0.75
N LEU A 106 14.57 -3.14 0.22
CA LEU A 106 14.88 -4.38 0.91
C LEU A 106 16.39 -4.61 1.06
N VAL A 107 17.17 -4.35 0.01
CA VAL A 107 18.64 -4.45 0.08
C VAL A 107 19.18 -3.49 1.14
N TRP A 108 18.75 -2.23 1.10
CA TRP A 108 19.15 -1.22 2.08
C TRP A 108 18.78 -1.62 3.51
N LEU A 109 17.56 -2.15 3.71
CA LEU A 109 17.08 -2.62 5.02
C LEU A 109 17.93 -3.78 5.54
N CYS A 110 18.28 -4.76 4.71
CA CYS A 110 19.11 -5.88 5.13
C CYS A 110 20.53 -5.44 5.52
N GLU A 111 21.08 -4.42 4.87
CA GLU A 111 22.41 -3.89 5.16
C GLU A 111 22.45 -3.00 6.41
N ASN A 112 21.41 -2.19 6.63
CA ASN A 112 21.42 -1.13 7.65
C ASN A 112 20.55 -1.43 8.89
N ASN A 113 19.63 -2.39 8.81
CA ASN A 113 18.71 -2.71 9.90
C ASN A 113 18.91 -4.13 10.42
N ILE A 114 19.35 -4.22 11.69
CA ILE A 114 19.59 -5.50 12.37
C ILE A 114 18.36 -6.43 12.38
N LEU A 115 17.15 -5.86 12.38
CA LEU A 115 15.90 -6.64 12.36
C LEU A 115 15.68 -7.35 11.02
N TYR A 116 16.26 -6.83 9.94
CA TYR A 116 16.14 -7.37 8.58
C TYR A 116 17.29 -8.31 8.19
N LYS A 117 18.31 -8.44 9.07
CA LYS A 117 19.55 -9.18 8.79
C LYS A 117 19.35 -10.67 8.45
N TYR A 118 18.29 -11.28 9.00
CA TYR A 118 18.00 -12.72 8.83
C TYR A 118 16.81 -12.99 7.92
N ILE A 119 16.30 -11.97 7.22
CA ILE A 119 15.17 -12.13 6.31
C ILE A 119 15.68 -12.64 4.97
N HIS A 120 14.96 -13.60 4.39
CA HIS A 120 15.19 -14.03 3.01
C HIS A 120 14.51 -13.07 2.04
N ILE A 121 15.26 -12.50 1.09
CA ILE A 121 14.68 -11.74 -0.01
C ILE A 121 14.29 -12.72 -1.12
N ASP A 122 12.98 -12.88 -1.33
CA ASP A 122 12.43 -13.70 -2.39
C ASP A 122 12.37 -12.90 -3.69
N HIS A 123 13.39 -13.08 -4.53
CA HIS A 123 13.49 -12.42 -5.83
C HIS A 123 12.37 -12.84 -6.79
N LEU A 124 11.85 -14.07 -6.68
CA LEU A 124 10.75 -14.53 -7.53
C LEU A 124 9.45 -13.78 -7.23
N LEU A 125 9.20 -13.47 -5.95
CA LEU A 125 8.07 -12.63 -5.57
C LEU A 125 8.26 -11.19 -6.04
N ILE A 126 9.47 -10.62 -5.94
CA ILE A 126 9.77 -9.29 -6.48
C ILE A 126 9.49 -9.25 -7.99
N ASP A 127 9.91 -10.26 -8.74
CA ASP A 127 9.72 -10.32 -10.19
C ASP A 127 8.25 -10.49 -10.62
N LYS A 128 7.38 -10.92 -9.71
CA LYS A 128 5.93 -10.96 -9.93
C LYS A 128 5.24 -9.63 -9.64
N LEU A 129 5.86 -8.71 -8.89
CA LEU A 129 5.27 -7.41 -8.60
C LEU A 129 5.17 -6.53 -9.86
N PRO A 130 4.17 -5.65 -9.97
CA PRO A 130 4.10 -4.72 -11.11
C PRO A 130 5.31 -3.78 -11.12
N VAL A 131 5.73 -3.38 -12.32
CA VAL A 131 6.91 -2.50 -12.50
C VAL A 131 6.64 -1.12 -11.91
N ASN A 132 5.47 -0.54 -12.19
CA ASN A 132 5.02 0.75 -11.69
C ASN A 132 3.51 0.89 -11.89
N ASP A 133 2.73 0.02 -11.26
CA ASP A 133 1.26 0.06 -11.36
C ASP A 133 0.58 -0.39 -10.07
N ILE A 134 -0.73 -0.19 -9.99
CA ILE A 134 -1.55 -0.69 -8.89
C ILE A 134 -1.75 -2.20 -9.08
N PRO A 135 -1.37 -3.04 -8.09
CA PRO A 135 -1.62 -4.48 -8.11
C PRO A 135 -3.12 -4.79 -8.27
N ASP A 136 -3.45 -5.78 -9.11
CA ASP A 136 -4.85 -6.14 -9.39
C ASP A 136 -5.60 -6.61 -8.13
N CYS A 137 -4.90 -7.26 -7.21
CA CYS A 137 -5.46 -7.67 -5.92
C CYS A 137 -6.01 -6.49 -5.10
N LEU A 138 -5.39 -5.31 -5.17
CA LEU A 138 -5.86 -4.11 -4.48
C LEU A 138 -6.99 -3.45 -5.25
N TRP A 139 -6.95 -3.50 -6.58
CA TRP A 139 -8.06 -3.00 -7.38
C TRP A 139 -9.34 -3.80 -7.09
N ASN A 140 -9.21 -5.12 -6.90
CA ASN A 140 -10.32 -6.01 -6.59
C ASN A 140 -10.90 -5.82 -5.18
N THR A 141 -10.19 -5.17 -4.25
CA THR A 141 -10.75 -4.84 -2.92
C THR A 141 -11.55 -3.54 -2.90
N LEU A 142 -11.56 -2.79 -4.01
CA LEU A 142 -12.30 -1.55 -4.12
C LEU A 142 -13.82 -1.83 -4.09
N SER A 143 -14.48 -1.43 -3.00
CA SER A 143 -15.93 -1.49 -2.89
C SER A 143 -16.56 -0.10 -3.04
N LEU A 144 -17.67 -0.04 -3.76
CA LEU A 144 -18.54 1.13 -3.80
C LEU A 144 -19.50 1.04 -2.62
N ALA A 145 -19.50 2.06 -1.77
CA ALA A 145 -20.50 2.22 -0.72
C ALA A 145 -21.41 3.39 -1.10
N ASP A 146 -22.71 3.16 -1.05
CA ASP A 146 -23.70 4.23 -1.19
C ASP A 146 -23.65 5.14 0.04
N GLU A 147 -23.82 6.43 -0.20
CA GLU A 147 -23.91 7.47 0.83
C GLU A 147 -25.31 7.45 1.48
N SER A 148 -25.81 6.27 1.83
CA SER A 148 -27.06 6.08 2.59
C SER A 148 -26.72 5.94 4.07
N GLU A 149 -26.71 7.09 4.75
CA GLU A 149 -27.16 7.17 6.15
C GLU A 149 -28.67 6.91 6.25
#